data_AF-A0A8T6HWX6-F1
#
_entry.id   AF-A0A8T6HWX6-F1
#
_cell.length_a   1.000
_cell.length_b   1.000
_cell.length_c   1.000
_cell.angle_alpha   90.00
_cell.angle_beta   90.00
_cell.angle_gamma   90.00
#
_symmetry.space_group_name_H-M   'P 1'
#
loop_
_entity.id
_entity.type
_entity.pdbx_description
1 polymer ?
#
loop_
_entity_poly.entity_id
_entity_poly.type
_entity_poly.pdbx_seq_one_letter_code
_entity_poly.pdbx_strand_id
1 'polypeptide(L)'
;MWGRPRTWLLTGIPRSGSSLACRLAGQASDVVALSEPIPRKTSAGMADPRDARDAIRRFVARTRKGIRSTGLAPSLQVGGRLDDNVVGVEAEAGLRRRRAELGEIRIDKALSRRFTLVVKHNALFAALLAELTGSFDCLALVRNPLAVLASWQTVDLPVGRGRIPAGEQFDAELAIALDTATSVLARQLIVLDWFFAQYADNLPDERILRYEDLVERDGEPLYGLLGQAPADRESLVNRNAQRAYGSTSIEDLLTALQAGGAWTRFYDVADCERAAEAIAAAGDGA
;
A
#
# COMPACT_ATOMS: atom_id res chain seq x y z
N MET A 1 -27.93 -4.70 -19.81
CA MET A 1 -26.54 -4.85 -20.30
C MET A 1 -25.71 -5.44 -19.16
N TRP A 2 -25.24 -6.68 -19.27
CA TRP A 2 -24.72 -7.44 -18.12
C TRP A 2 -23.19 -7.29 -18.01
N GLY A 3 -22.69 -6.49 -17.05
CA GLY A 3 -21.25 -6.20 -16.87
C GLY A 3 -20.40 -7.36 -16.33
N ARG A 4 -19.10 -7.36 -16.68
CA ARG A 4 -18.09 -8.37 -16.27
C ARG A 4 -17.77 -8.29 -14.75
N PRO A 5 -17.37 -9.41 -14.10
CA PRO A 5 -16.87 -9.39 -12.72
C PRO A 5 -15.66 -8.44 -12.58
N ARG A 6 -15.69 -7.53 -11.60
CA ARG A 6 -14.64 -6.51 -11.41
C ARG A 6 -13.50 -7.00 -10.54
N THR A 7 -12.26 -6.68 -10.93
CA THR A 7 -11.07 -6.94 -10.11
C THR A 7 -10.27 -5.66 -9.99
N TRP A 8 -10.05 -5.22 -8.76
CA TRP A 8 -9.23 -4.06 -8.42
C TRP A 8 -7.86 -4.52 -7.93
N LEU A 9 -6.81 -3.94 -8.49
CA LEU A 9 -5.46 -4.03 -7.94
C LEU A 9 -5.17 -2.79 -7.11
N LEU A 10 -5.01 -3.00 -5.81
CA LEU A 10 -4.71 -1.97 -4.83
C LEU A 10 -3.21 -1.92 -4.57
N THR A 11 -2.59 -0.80 -4.87
CA THR A 11 -1.20 -0.51 -4.52
C THR A 11 -1.12 0.67 -3.57
N GLY A 12 0.07 0.96 -3.09
CA GLY A 12 0.36 2.13 -2.29
C GLY A 12 1.79 2.12 -1.81
N ILE A 13 2.28 3.30 -1.46
CA ILE A 13 3.58 3.47 -0.82
C ILE A 13 3.58 2.59 0.44
N PRO A 14 4.59 1.75 0.72
CA PRO A 14 4.67 1.04 1.98
C PRO A 14 4.47 2.00 3.15
N ARG A 15 3.50 1.68 4.03
CA ARG A 15 3.04 2.54 5.13
C ARG A 15 2.13 3.73 4.72
N SER A 16 1.58 3.76 3.51
CA SER A 16 0.56 4.73 3.10
C SER A 16 -0.86 4.46 3.61
N GLY A 17 -1.09 3.35 4.32
CA GLY A 17 -2.42 2.92 4.71
C GLY A 17 -3.10 2.00 3.69
N SER A 18 -2.38 1.47 2.69
CA SER A 18 -2.94 0.49 1.74
C SER A 18 -3.46 -0.80 2.43
N SER A 19 -2.92 -1.18 3.58
CA SER A 19 -3.49 -2.27 4.40
C SER A 19 -4.83 -1.89 5.05
N LEU A 20 -4.97 -0.64 5.51
CA LEU A 20 -6.25 -0.09 6.00
C LEU A 20 -7.27 -0.08 4.86
N ALA A 21 -6.92 0.46 3.69
CA ALA A 21 -7.80 0.45 2.52
C ALA A 21 -8.21 -0.97 2.10
N CYS A 22 -7.29 -1.94 2.15
CA CYS A 22 -7.61 -3.35 1.89
C CYS A 22 -8.63 -3.90 2.90
N ARG A 23 -8.44 -3.61 4.20
CA ARG A 23 -9.38 -4.01 5.26
C ARG A 23 -10.76 -3.38 5.06
N LEU A 24 -10.83 -2.07 4.79
CA LEU A 24 -12.07 -1.32 4.54
C LEU A 24 -12.82 -1.88 3.33
N ALA A 25 -12.13 -2.10 2.19
CA ALA A 25 -12.72 -2.78 1.04
C ALA A 25 -13.31 -4.14 1.43
N GLY A 26 -12.61 -4.88 2.29
CA GLY A 26 -13.05 -6.14 2.85
C GLY A 26 -14.23 -6.06 3.81
N GLN A 27 -14.76 -4.89 4.17
CA GLN A 27 -15.98 -4.75 4.97
C GLN A 27 -17.25 -4.66 4.12
N ALA A 28 -17.15 -4.26 2.84
CA ALA A 28 -18.30 -4.21 1.94
C ALA A 28 -18.88 -5.61 1.69
N SER A 29 -20.20 -5.70 1.52
CA SER A 29 -20.95 -6.97 1.56
C SER A 29 -20.62 -7.92 0.40
N ASP A 30 -20.43 -7.40 -0.82
CA ASP A 30 -20.13 -8.18 -2.03
C ASP A 30 -18.71 -7.91 -2.57
N VAL A 31 -17.77 -7.66 -1.64
CA VAL A 31 -16.34 -7.49 -1.91
C VAL A 31 -15.52 -8.50 -1.11
N VAL A 32 -14.56 -9.12 -1.78
CA VAL A 32 -13.45 -9.85 -1.17
C VAL A 32 -12.19 -9.03 -1.36
N ALA A 33 -11.51 -8.68 -0.27
CA ALA A 33 -10.22 -8.01 -0.32
C ALA A 33 -9.13 -8.94 0.21
N LEU A 34 -7.98 -9.00 -0.46
CA LEU A 34 -6.86 -9.88 -0.10
C LEU A 34 -5.58 -9.07 0.01
N SER A 35 -4.87 -9.24 1.12
CA SER A 35 -3.63 -8.49 1.41
C SER A 35 -2.42 -9.31 0.98
N GLU A 36 -1.62 -8.79 0.06
CA GLU A 36 -0.37 -9.42 -0.46
C GLU A 36 -0.47 -10.94 -0.70
N PRO A 37 -1.51 -11.43 -1.38
CA PRO A 37 -1.78 -12.87 -1.44
C PRO A 37 -0.92 -13.60 -2.49
N ILE A 38 -0.12 -12.86 -3.27
CA ILE A 38 0.72 -13.37 -4.34
C ILE A 38 2.12 -13.65 -3.74
N PRO A 39 2.54 -14.92 -3.63
CA PRO A 39 3.88 -15.25 -3.17
C PRO A 39 4.95 -14.60 -4.05
N ARG A 40 6.06 -14.11 -3.45
CA ARG A 40 7.19 -13.55 -4.20
C ARG A 40 7.71 -14.46 -5.32
N LYS A 41 7.74 -15.77 -5.07
CA LYS A 41 8.13 -16.79 -6.07
C LYS A 41 7.26 -16.81 -7.34
N THR A 42 6.09 -16.18 -7.32
CA THR A 42 5.19 -16.10 -8.49
C THR A 42 5.78 -15.24 -9.59
N SER A 43 6.56 -14.21 -9.24
CA SER A 43 7.20 -13.30 -10.19
C SER A 43 8.72 -13.32 -10.11
N ALA A 44 9.31 -14.05 -9.16
CA ALA A 44 10.77 -14.09 -8.99
C ALA A 44 11.47 -14.56 -10.27
N GLY A 45 12.47 -13.81 -10.72
CA GLY A 45 13.24 -14.11 -11.93
C GLY A 45 12.52 -13.81 -13.25
N MET A 46 11.28 -13.31 -13.22
CA MET A 46 10.63 -12.79 -14.42
C MET A 46 11.21 -11.42 -14.73
N ALA A 47 11.94 -11.31 -15.84
CA ALA A 47 12.46 -10.04 -16.34
C ALA A 47 11.40 -9.26 -17.14
N ASP A 48 10.49 -9.96 -17.84
CA ASP A 48 9.44 -9.32 -18.64
C ASP A 48 8.21 -8.98 -17.78
N PRO A 49 7.83 -7.69 -17.65
CA PRO A 49 6.62 -7.26 -16.96
C PRO A 49 5.33 -7.95 -17.45
N ARG A 50 5.26 -8.33 -18.72
CA ARG A 50 4.10 -8.99 -19.33
C ARG A 50 3.91 -10.42 -18.79
N ASP A 51 5.00 -11.13 -18.54
CA ASP A 51 4.95 -12.46 -17.92
C ASP A 51 4.42 -12.39 -16.49
N ALA A 52 4.86 -11.38 -15.74
CA ALA A 52 4.39 -11.13 -14.38
C ALA A 52 2.89 -10.74 -14.36
N ARG A 53 2.45 -9.86 -15.26
CA ARG A 53 1.02 -9.52 -15.46
C ARG A 53 0.20 -10.78 -15.75
N ASP A 54 0.69 -11.64 -16.65
CA ASP A 54 0.01 -12.88 -17.01
C ASP A 54 -0.06 -13.88 -15.85
N ALA A 55 0.97 -13.93 -15.00
CA ALA A 55 0.96 -14.69 -13.76
C ALA A 55 -0.07 -14.14 -12.76
N ILE A 56 -0.18 -12.82 -12.62
CA ILE A 56 -1.20 -12.14 -11.78
C ILE A 56 -2.61 -12.47 -12.30
N ARG A 57 -2.83 -12.44 -13.62
CA ARG A 57 -4.10 -12.83 -14.24
C ARG A 57 -4.48 -14.28 -13.94
N ARG A 58 -3.54 -15.22 -14.05
CA ARG A 58 -3.76 -16.62 -13.67
C ARG A 58 -4.05 -16.75 -12.17
N PHE A 59 -3.34 -16.00 -11.32
CA PHE A 59 -3.61 -15.95 -9.89
C PHE A 59 -5.04 -15.49 -9.60
N VAL A 60 -5.47 -14.34 -10.13
CA VAL A 60 -6.82 -13.79 -9.96
C VAL A 60 -7.89 -14.80 -10.38
N ALA A 61 -7.72 -15.42 -11.55
CA ALA A 61 -8.67 -16.42 -12.05
C ALA A 61 -8.79 -17.64 -11.12
N ARG A 62 -7.65 -18.17 -10.64
CA ARG A 62 -7.63 -19.29 -9.68
C ARG A 62 -8.25 -18.91 -8.34
N THR A 63 -7.92 -17.74 -7.81
CA THR A 63 -8.47 -17.24 -6.54
C THR A 63 -9.98 -17.08 -6.61
N ARG A 64 -10.50 -16.49 -7.69
CA ARG A 64 -11.96 -16.40 -7.91
C ARG A 64 -12.64 -17.76 -8.04
N LYS A 65 -11.95 -18.78 -8.57
CA LYS A 65 -12.46 -20.15 -8.61
C LYS A 65 -12.49 -20.75 -7.21
N GLY A 66 -11.38 -20.63 -6.45
CA GLY A 66 -11.26 -21.12 -5.07
C GLY A 66 -12.34 -20.54 -4.15
N ILE A 67 -12.51 -19.22 -4.14
CA ILE A 67 -13.57 -18.55 -3.36
C ILE A 67 -14.95 -19.13 -3.67
N ARG A 68 -15.24 -19.41 -4.95
CA ARG A 68 -16.55 -19.95 -5.36
C ARG A 68 -16.73 -21.43 -5.04
N SER A 69 -15.67 -22.23 -5.07
CA SER A 69 -15.76 -23.68 -4.87
C SER A 69 -15.61 -24.10 -3.42
N THR A 70 -14.71 -23.46 -2.67
CA THR A 70 -14.34 -23.87 -1.31
C THR A 70 -14.55 -22.77 -0.28
N GLY A 71 -14.83 -21.53 -0.71
CA GLY A 71 -14.88 -20.38 0.20
C GLY A 71 -13.52 -20.00 0.77
N LEU A 72 -12.41 -20.45 0.16
CA LEU A 72 -11.05 -20.17 0.63
C LEU A 72 -10.30 -19.28 -0.36
N ALA A 73 -9.41 -18.44 0.17
CA ALA A 73 -8.50 -17.63 -0.62
C ALA A 73 -7.15 -17.45 0.09
N PRO A 74 -6.02 -17.37 -0.64
CA PRO A 74 -4.76 -16.97 -0.04
C PRO A 74 -4.81 -15.50 0.37
N SER A 75 -4.27 -15.18 1.54
CA SER A 75 -4.01 -13.81 1.99
C SER A 75 -2.91 -13.79 3.02
N LEU A 76 -2.17 -12.70 3.07
CA LEU A 76 -1.44 -12.34 4.27
C LEU A 76 -2.45 -12.08 5.39
N GLN A 77 -2.26 -12.72 6.54
CA GLN A 77 -3.23 -12.76 7.63
C GLN A 77 -2.55 -12.73 9.00
N VAL A 78 -3.31 -12.33 10.02
CA VAL A 78 -2.98 -12.50 11.43
C VAL A 78 -4.11 -13.33 12.06
N GLY A 79 -3.81 -14.54 12.55
CA GLY A 79 -4.79 -15.43 13.19
C GLY A 79 -6.00 -15.80 12.30
N GLY A 80 -5.79 -15.96 10.99
CA GLY A 80 -6.81 -16.28 9.99
C GLY A 80 -7.63 -15.08 9.49
N ARG A 81 -7.31 -13.86 9.93
CA ARG A 81 -8.07 -12.63 9.61
C ARG A 81 -7.22 -11.60 8.88
N LEU A 82 -7.89 -10.74 8.10
CA LEU A 82 -7.29 -9.53 7.55
C LEU A 82 -7.20 -8.48 8.66
N ASP A 83 -5.99 -8.00 8.91
CA ASP A 83 -5.69 -6.94 9.88
C ASP A 83 -4.94 -5.81 9.16
N ASP A 84 -5.18 -4.55 9.56
CA ASP A 84 -4.45 -3.39 9.04
C ASP A 84 -3.09 -3.18 9.74
N ASN A 85 -2.89 -3.79 10.92
CA ASN A 85 -1.65 -3.74 11.70
C ASN A 85 -0.75 -4.96 11.43
N VAL A 86 -0.30 -5.09 10.20
CA VAL A 86 0.60 -6.16 9.70
C VAL A 86 1.98 -6.15 10.40
N VAL A 87 2.32 -5.06 11.08
CA VAL A 87 3.56 -4.82 11.83
C VAL A 87 3.20 -4.58 13.29
N GLY A 88 3.91 -5.24 14.22
CA GLY A 88 3.63 -5.20 15.65
C GLY A 88 3.65 -3.79 16.26
N VAL A 89 2.89 -3.61 17.35
CA VAL A 89 2.81 -2.35 18.11
C VAL A 89 4.09 -2.12 18.93
N GLU A 90 4.68 -3.20 19.45
CA GLU A 90 5.87 -3.17 20.31
C GLU A 90 7.12 -3.61 19.55
N ALA A 91 8.22 -2.90 19.82
CA ALA A 91 9.54 -3.22 19.31
C ALA A 91 10.25 -4.15 20.29
N GLU A 92 10.32 -5.45 19.97
CA GLU A 92 11.33 -6.30 20.59
C GLU A 92 12.69 -5.94 19.95
N ALA A 93 13.56 -5.26 20.71
CA ALA A 93 14.90 -4.81 20.30
C ALA A 93 14.95 -3.68 19.26
N GLY A 94 14.03 -2.72 19.30
CA GLY A 94 14.19 -1.39 18.66
C GLY A 94 13.49 -1.18 17.31
N LEU A 95 13.17 -2.24 16.54
CA LEU A 95 12.37 -2.14 15.31
C LEU A 95 11.08 -2.95 15.41
N ARG A 96 9.98 -2.41 14.85
CA ARG A 96 8.70 -3.13 14.77
C ARG A 96 8.77 -4.20 13.67
N ARG A 97 8.49 -5.45 14.03
CA ARG A 97 8.53 -6.62 13.11
C ARG A 97 7.17 -6.93 12.48
N ARG A 98 7.19 -7.52 11.29
CA ARG A 98 6.00 -8.08 10.62
C ARG A 98 5.43 -9.23 11.44
N ARG A 99 4.13 -9.20 11.76
CA ARG A 99 3.42 -10.26 12.49
C ARG A 99 2.58 -11.17 11.58
N ALA A 100 2.32 -10.76 10.35
CA ALA A 100 1.43 -11.49 9.45
C ALA A 100 2.17 -12.52 8.60
N GLU A 101 1.51 -13.65 8.35
CA GLU A 101 1.99 -14.76 7.53
C GLU A 101 1.07 -14.99 6.32
N LEU A 102 1.60 -15.61 5.27
CA LEU A 102 0.79 -15.98 4.11
C LEU A 102 0.11 -17.32 4.38
N GLY A 103 -1.22 -17.34 4.33
CA GLY A 103 -2.02 -18.54 4.54
C GLY A 103 -3.36 -18.48 3.81
N GLU A 104 -4.16 -19.53 3.95
CA GLU A 104 -5.55 -19.51 3.49
C GLU A 104 -6.45 -18.85 4.54
N ILE A 105 -7.33 -17.98 4.07
CA ILE A 105 -8.41 -17.40 4.86
C ILE A 105 -9.76 -17.90 4.37
N ARG A 106 -10.71 -18.03 5.30
CA ARG A 106 -12.09 -18.37 4.99
C ARG A 106 -12.88 -17.11 4.65
N ILE A 107 -13.64 -17.18 3.56
CA ILE A 107 -14.49 -16.10 3.08
C ILE A 107 -15.93 -16.39 3.50
N ASP A 108 -16.28 -15.98 4.73
CA ASP A 108 -17.60 -16.15 5.32
C ASP A 108 -18.54 -14.99 4.95
N LYS A 109 -18.78 -14.82 3.64
CA LYS A 109 -19.71 -13.83 3.09
C LYS A 109 -20.65 -14.44 2.08
N ALA A 110 -21.89 -13.98 2.07
CA ALA A 110 -22.86 -14.31 1.02
C ALA A 110 -22.54 -13.51 -0.26
N LEU A 111 -21.61 -14.03 -1.05
CA LEU A 111 -21.13 -13.36 -2.26
C LEU A 111 -22.03 -13.64 -3.46
N SER A 112 -22.24 -12.62 -4.28
CA SER A 112 -22.83 -12.78 -5.60
C SER A 112 -21.88 -13.54 -6.54
N ARG A 113 -22.39 -14.08 -7.64
CA ARG A 113 -21.53 -14.70 -8.68
C ARG A 113 -20.53 -13.72 -9.31
N ARG A 114 -20.72 -12.41 -9.12
CA ARG A 114 -19.95 -11.32 -9.72
C ARG A 114 -19.29 -10.41 -8.69
N PHE A 115 -19.15 -10.88 -7.45
CA PHE A 115 -18.50 -10.15 -6.36
C PHE A 115 -17.22 -9.45 -6.82
N THR A 116 -16.94 -8.28 -6.24
CA THR A 116 -15.72 -7.52 -6.52
C THR A 116 -14.54 -8.16 -5.79
N LEU A 117 -13.45 -8.42 -6.51
CA LEU A 117 -12.19 -8.88 -5.90
C LEU A 117 -11.21 -7.72 -5.84
N VAL A 118 -10.74 -7.36 -4.65
CA VAL A 118 -9.63 -6.43 -4.44
C VAL A 118 -8.41 -7.25 -4.06
N VAL A 119 -7.33 -7.13 -4.83
CA VAL A 119 -6.05 -7.73 -4.50
C VAL A 119 -5.09 -6.59 -4.18
N LYS A 120 -4.44 -6.64 -3.03
CA LYS A 120 -3.47 -5.63 -2.63
C LYS A 120 -2.05 -6.13 -2.75
N HIS A 121 -1.15 -5.34 -3.34
CA HIS A 121 0.29 -5.56 -3.25
C HIS A 121 1.00 -4.22 -3.49
N ASN A 122 1.92 -3.82 -2.59
CA ASN A 122 2.57 -2.51 -2.69
C ASN A 122 3.59 -2.47 -3.85
N ALA A 123 4.81 -2.97 -3.58
CA ALA A 123 5.92 -2.85 -4.51
C ALA A 123 5.68 -3.53 -5.87
N LEU A 124 5.14 -4.77 -5.87
CA LEU A 124 4.89 -5.51 -7.11
C LEU A 124 3.92 -4.80 -8.06
N PHE A 125 2.81 -4.26 -7.56
CA PHE A 125 1.84 -3.59 -8.43
C PHE A 125 2.28 -2.19 -8.82
N ALA A 126 3.03 -1.48 -7.97
CA ALA A 126 3.65 -0.22 -8.39
C ALA A 126 4.67 -0.44 -9.52
N ALA A 127 5.51 -1.46 -9.41
CA ALA A 127 6.52 -1.79 -10.40
C ALA A 127 5.94 -2.23 -11.76
N LEU A 128 4.75 -2.83 -11.74
CA LEU A 128 4.07 -3.34 -12.94
C LEU A 128 2.92 -2.44 -13.39
N LEU A 129 2.79 -1.23 -12.86
CA LEU A 129 1.56 -0.44 -12.97
C LEU A 129 1.19 -0.12 -14.42
N ALA A 130 2.17 0.29 -15.22
CA ALA A 130 2.01 0.54 -16.67
C ALA A 130 1.39 -0.64 -17.42
N GLU A 131 1.77 -1.87 -17.06
CA GLU A 131 1.26 -3.08 -17.70
C GLU A 131 -0.07 -3.56 -17.12
N LEU A 132 -0.29 -3.32 -15.82
CA LEU A 132 -1.48 -3.79 -15.11
C LEU A 132 -2.72 -2.97 -15.45
N THR A 133 -2.57 -1.66 -15.69
CA THR A 133 -3.70 -0.77 -16.02
C THR A 133 -4.37 -1.12 -17.35
N GLY A 134 -3.66 -1.78 -18.27
CA GLY A 134 -4.24 -2.31 -19.50
C GLY A 134 -5.14 -3.54 -19.31
N SER A 135 -5.10 -4.20 -18.15
CA SER A 135 -5.82 -5.46 -17.87
C SER A 135 -6.71 -5.44 -16.63
N PHE A 136 -6.48 -4.52 -15.71
CA PHE A 136 -7.17 -4.43 -14.43
C PHE A 136 -7.52 -3.00 -14.08
N ASP A 137 -8.62 -2.84 -13.35
CA ASP A 137 -8.85 -1.61 -12.61
C ASP A 137 -7.76 -1.49 -11.53
N CYS A 138 -7.03 -0.38 -11.50
CA CYS A 138 -5.94 -0.14 -10.55
C CYS A 138 -6.24 1.09 -9.69
N LEU A 139 -5.80 1.05 -8.44
CA LEU A 139 -5.96 2.11 -7.44
C LEU A 139 -4.68 2.21 -6.60
N ALA A 140 -4.20 3.42 -6.36
CA ALA A 140 -3.04 3.67 -5.51
C ALA A 140 -3.41 4.48 -4.26
N LEU A 141 -2.71 4.22 -3.16
CA LEU A 141 -2.69 5.10 -2.00
C LEU A 141 -1.37 5.84 -1.87
N VAL A 142 -1.47 7.16 -1.83
CA VAL A 142 -0.42 8.07 -1.39
C VAL A 142 -0.71 8.56 0.03
N ARG A 143 0.32 9.05 0.70
CA ARG A 143 0.24 9.57 2.07
C ARG A 143 1.27 10.67 2.24
N ASN A 144 1.04 11.59 3.19
CA ASN A 144 2.00 12.63 3.52
C ASN A 144 3.45 12.11 3.53
N PRO A 145 4.36 12.67 2.71
CA PRO A 145 5.68 12.10 2.47
C PRO A 145 6.56 12.10 3.73
N LEU A 146 6.43 13.12 4.59
CA LEU A 146 7.15 13.16 5.87
C LEU A 146 6.68 12.04 6.79
N ALA A 147 5.37 11.82 6.91
CA ALA A 147 4.82 10.73 7.74
C ALA A 147 5.23 9.35 7.22
N VAL A 148 5.39 9.18 5.90
CA VAL A 148 5.92 7.95 5.29
C VAL A 148 7.38 7.73 5.67
N LEU A 149 8.25 8.72 5.46
CA LEU A 149 9.67 8.63 5.80
C LEU A 149 9.89 8.39 7.29
N ALA A 150 9.17 9.10 8.16
CA ALA A 150 9.20 8.89 9.60
C ALA A 150 8.76 7.47 9.97
N SER A 151 7.73 6.94 9.29
CA SER A 151 7.31 5.55 9.49
C SER A 151 8.36 4.54 9.02
N TRP A 152 9.18 4.84 8.01
CA TRP A 152 10.21 3.92 7.54
C TRP A 152 11.39 3.79 8.49
N GLN A 153 11.65 4.80 9.32
CA GLN A 153 12.69 4.75 10.36
C GLN A 153 12.38 3.77 11.50
N THR A 154 11.14 3.25 11.58
CA THR A 154 10.62 2.54 12.75
C THR A 154 10.13 1.12 12.45
N VAL A 155 10.43 0.60 11.26
CA VAL A 155 9.96 -0.72 10.79
C VAL A 155 11.09 -1.53 10.16
N ASP A 156 11.12 -2.84 10.43
CA ASP A 156 12.04 -3.75 9.76
C ASP A 156 11.46 -4.22 8.41
N LEU A 157 11.47 -3.32 7.44
CA LEU A 157 11.07 -3.56 6.06
C LEU A 157 12.19 -3.09 5.11
N PRO A 158 12.28 -3.61 3.87
CA PRO A 158 13.28 -3.17 2.90
C PRO A 158 13.33 -1.64 2.69
N VAL A 159 12.18 -0.98 2.73
CA VAL A 159 12.08 0.49 2.61
C VAL A 159 12.78 1.24 3.76
N GLY A 160 12.87 0.66 4.96
CA GLY A 160 13.66 1.21 6.06
C GLY A 160 15.16 1.26 5.75
N ARG A 161 15.62 0.48 4.77
CA ARG A 161 17.01 0.44 4.27
C ARG A 161 17.15 1.12 2.91
N GLY A 162 16.06 1.72 2.41
CA GLY A 162 15.99 2.36 1.09
C GLY A 162 15.97 1.36 -0.07
N ARG A 163 15.38 0.17 0.11
CA ARG A 163 15.30 -0.87 -0.95
C ARG A 163 13.87 -1.29 -1.24
N ILE A 164 13.62 -1.65 -2.49
CA ILE A 164 12.36 -2.18 -2.99
C ILE A 164 12.64 -3.32 -3.96
N PRO A 165 12.78 -4.57 -3.48
CA PRO A 165 13.20 -5.67 -4.33
C PRO A 165 12.33 -5.92 -5.56
N ALA A 166 11.01 -5.69 -5.48
CA ALA A 166 10.13 -5.85 -6.65
C ALA A 166 10.20 -4.65 -7.62
N GLY A 167 10.53 -3.44 -7.14
CA GLY A 167 10.78 -2.29 -8.00
C GLY A 167 12.08 -2.48 -8.76
N GLU A 168 13.16 -2.77 -8.03
CA GLU A 168 14.49 -3.05 -8.58
C GLU A 168 14.51 -4.20 -9.60
N GLN A 169 13.59 -5.17 -9.47
CA GLN A 169 13.46 -6.28 -10.42
C GLN A 169 12.93 -5.83 -11.79
N PHE A 170 11.99 -4.89 -11.83
CA PHE A 170 11.29 -4.48 -13.06
C PHE A 170 11.70 -3.08 -13.54
N ASP A 171 12.55 -2.40 -12.79
CA ASP A 171 13.06 -1.06 -13.08
C ASP A 171 14.58 -1.03 -12.82
N ALA A 172 15.34 -1.18 -13.91
CA ALA A 172 16.79 -1.18 -13.86
C ALA A 172 17.37 0.20 -13.51
N GLU A 173 16.70 1.28 -13.90
CA GLU A 173 17.15 2.64 -13.59
C GLU A 173 16.99 2.91 -12.09
N LEU A 174 15.88 2.49 -11.49
CA LEU A 174 15.70 2.50 -10.05
C LEU A 174 16.82 1.70 -9.35
N ALA A 175 17.09 0.47 -9.79
CA ALA A 175 18.13 -0.36 -9.17
C ALA A 175 19.50 0.34 -9.17
N ILE A 176 19.91 0.91 -10.31
CA ILE A 176 21.16 1.66 -10.46
C ILE A 176 21.19 2.90 -9.56
N ALA A 177 20.09 3.67 -9.53
CA ALA A 177 19.99 4.86 -8.69
C ALA A 177 20.14 4.52 -7.20
N LEU A 178 19.52 3.42 -6.75
CA LEU A 178 19.62 2.96 -5.36
C LEU A 178 21.01 2.43 -5.01
N ASP A 179 21.70 1.76 -5.93
CA ASP A 179 23.07 1.28 -5.72
C ASP A 179 24.09 2.43 -5.68
N THR A 180 23.84 3.52 -6.41
CA THR A 180 24.71 4.70 -6.47
C THR A 180 24.55 5.64 -5.28
N ALA A 181 23.37 5.64 -4.64
CA ALA A 181 23.08 6.53 -3.53
C ALA A 181 23.95 6.27 -2.28
N THR A 182 24.54 7.34 -1.76
CA THR A 182 25.59 7.28 -0.71
C THR A 182 25.05 7.13 0.71
N SER A 183 23.74 7.29 0.94
CA SER A 183 23.12 7.15 2.27
C SER A 183 21.78 6.42 2.21
N VAL A 184 21.34 5.91 3.36
CA VAL A 184 19.99 5.29 3.48
C VAL A 184 18.90 6.32 3.20
N LEU A 185 19.04 7.55 3.72
CA LEU A 185 18.07 8.61 3.49
C LEU A 185 17.98 8.97 1.99
N ALA A 186 19.13 9.09 1.30
CA ALA A 186 19.15 9.33 -0.15
C ALA A 186 18.40 8.22 -0.92
N ARG A 187 18.65 6.96 -0.56
CA ARG A 187 17.89 5.84 -1.14
C ARG A 187 16.40 5.91 -0.83
N GLN A 188 16.02 6.28 0.40
CA GLN A 188 14.62 6.42 0.78
C GLN A 188 13.91 7.54 0.01
N LEU A 189 14.58 8.66 -0.24
CA LEU A 189 14.03 9.75 -1.05
C LEU A 189 13.80 9.29 -2.50
N ILE A 190 14.79 8.60 -3.10
CA ILE A 190 14.65 8.01 -4.45
C ILE A 190 13.47 7.03 -4.48
N VAL A 191 13.36 6.14 -3.48
CA VAL A 191 12.27 5.18 -3.37
C VAL A 191 10.91 5.87 -3.22
N LEU A 192 10.83 6.92 -2.40
CA LEU A 192 9.60 7.68 -2.18
C LEU A 192 9.16 8.35 -3.49
N ASP A 193 10.09 9.05 -4.13
CA ASP A 193 9.90 9.74 -5.39
C ASP A 193 9.41 8.78 -6.48
N TRP A 194 10.09 7.63 -6.61
CA TRP A 194 9.73 6.57 -7.55
C TRP A 194 8.28 6.11 -7.39
N PHE A 195 7.78 5.87 -6.18
CA PHE A 195 6.37 5.49 -6.03
C PHE A 195 5.40 6.58 -6.47
N PHE A 196 5.68 7.84 -6.11
CA PHE A 196 4.83 8.95 -6.49
C PHE A 196 4.82 9.14 -8.01
N ALA A 197 5.98 9.05 -8.66
CA ALA A 197 6.11 9.07 -10.12
C ALA A 197 5.33 7.93 -10.77
N GLN A 198 5.52 6.69 -10.30
CA GLN A 198 4.79 5.52 -10.82
C GLN A 198 3.26 5.73 -10.78
N TYR A 199 2.74 6.37 -9.74
CA TYR A 199 1.31 6.64 -9.64
C TYR A 199 0.86 7.80 -10.52
N ALA A 200 1.58 8.92 -10.50
CA ALA A 200 1.28 10.09 -11.32
C ALA A 200 1.31 9.78 -12.82
N ASP A 201 2.26 8.96 -13.26
CA ASP A 201 2.49 8.70 -14.69
C ASP A 201 1.55 7.63 -15.25
N ASN A 202 1.04 6.72 -14.41
CA ASN A 202 0.31 5.54 -14.89
C ASN A 202 -1.15 5.47 -14.45
N LEU A 203 -1.60 6.35 -13.55
CA LEU A 203 -3.00 6.37 -13.08
C LEU A 203 -3.64 7.75 -13.29
N PRO A 204 -4.92 7.79 -13.65
CA PRO A 204 -5.67 9.05 -13.59
C PRO A 204 -5.89 9.46 -12.13
N ASP A 205 -6.01 10.76 -11.87
CA ASP A 205 -6.10 11.34 -10.53
C ASP A 205 -7.19 10.70 -9.65
N GLU A 206 -8.35 10.34 -10.23
CA GLU A 206 -9.46 9.73 -9.49
C GLU A 206 -9.15 8.31 -8.99
N ARG A 207 -8.03 7.71 -9.42
CA ARG A 207 -7.53 6.40 -9.00
C ARG A 207 -6.36 6.52 -8.01
N ILE A 208 -6.07 7.72 -7.52
CA ILE A 208 -5.03 7.96 -6.53
C ILE A 208 -5.69 8.58 -5.30
N LEU A 209 -5.77 7.81 -4.21
CA LEU A 209 -6.35 8.28 -2.96
C LEU A 209 -5.27 8.75 -2.00
N ARG A 210 -5.51 9.91 -1.37
CA ARG A 210 -4.73 10.34 -0.20
C ARG A 210 -5.22 9.59 1.03
N TYR A 211 -4.27 9.14 1.86
CA TYR A 211 -4.56 8.53 3.15
C TYR A 211 -5.41 9.44 4.04
N GLU A 212 -5.11 10.73 4.01
CA GLU A 212 -5.75 11.77 4.79
C GLU A 212 -7.23 11.86 4.44
N ASP A 213 -7.57 11.94 3.15
CA ASP A 213 -8.96 11.95 2.67
C ASP A 213 -9.70 10.64 2.99
N LEU A 214 -8.99 9.51 2.87
CA LEU A 214 -9.56 8.19 3.20
C LEU A 214 -9.97 8.13 4.67
N VAL A 215 -9.16 8.68 5.57
CA VAL A 215 -9.42 8.68 7.00
C VAL A 215 -10.45 9.73 7.39
N GLU A 216 -10.31 10.97 6.93
CA GLU A 216 -11.22 12.08 7.26
C GLU A 216 -12.67 11.78 6.86
N ARG A 217 -12.85 10.98 5.80
CA ARG A 217 -14.16 10.63 5.26
C ARG A 217 -14.55 9.18 5.52
N ASP A 218 -13.97 8.54 6.54
CA ASP A 218 -14.32 7.19 7.02
C ASP A 218 -14.41 6.13 5.90
N GLY A 219 -13.43 6.15 4.99
CA GLY A 219 -13.33 5.21 3.88
C GLY A 219 -14.18 5.55 2.65
N GLU A 220 -14.97 6.62 2.68
CA GLU A 220 -15.93 6.96 1.62
C GLU A 220 -15.32 7.06 0.21
N PRO A 221 -14.14 7.67 -0.01
CA PRO A 221 -13.55 7.75 -1.35
C PRO A 221 -13.28 6.36 -1.97
N LEU A 222 -12.84 5.40 -1.15
CA LEU A 222 -12.63 4.03 -1.58
C LEU A 222 -13.96 3.35 -1.94
N TYR A 223 -14.98 3.52 -1.10
CA TYR A 223 -16.30 2.93 -1.34
C TYR A 223 -16.95 3.48 -2.62
N GLY A 224 -16.77 4.77 -2.91
CA GLY A 224 -17.20 5.41 -4.14
C GLY A 224 -16.60 4.76 -5.38
N LEU A 225 -15.29 4.49 -5.38
CA LEU A 225 -14.60 3.83 -6.50
C LEU A 225 -15.03 2.36 -6.69
N LEU A 226 -15.22 1.65 -5.58
CA LEU A 226 -15.67 0.25 -5.61
C LEU A 226 -17.17 0.14 -5.96
N GLY A 227 -17.94 1.22 -5.81
CA GLY A 227 -19.39 1.24 -5.96
C GLY A 227 -20.11 0.44 -4.87
N GLN A 228 -19.46 0.21 -3.73
CA GLN A 228 -19.98 -0.56 -2.60
C GLN A 228 -19.44 -0.01 -1.29
N ALA A 229 -20.31 0.04 -0.27
CA ALA A 229 -19.97 0.44 1.09
C ALA A 229 -20.40 -0.66 2.07
N PRO A 230 -19.78 -0.75 3.26
CA PRO A 230 -20.31 -1.56 4.35
C PRO A 230 -21.64 -0.98 4.85
N ALA A 231 -22.41 -1.81 5.56
CA ALA A 231 -23.64 -1.38 6.22
C ALA A 231 -23.35 -0.33 7.31
N ASP A 232 -22.32 -0.59 8.11
CA ASP A 232 -21.85 0.28 9.17
C ASP A 232 -20.43 0.75 8.85
N ARG A 233 -20.18 2.05 8.99
CA ARG A 233 -18.86 2.65 8.85
C ARG A 233 -18.29 2.89 10.23
N GLU A 234 -17.04 2.50 10.43
CA GLU A 234 -16.29 2.88 11.62
C GLU A 234 -15.69 4.28 11.42
N SER A 235 -15.52 5.01 12.52
CA SER A 235 -14.76 6.26 12.49
C SER A 235 -13.26 5.94 12.45
N LEU A 236 -12.55 6.58 11.52
CA LEU A 236 -11.12 6.40 11.34
C LEU A 236 -10.33 7.52 12.01
N VAL A 237 -9.13 7.18 12.47
CA VAL A 237 -8.23 8.13 13.13
C VAL A 237 -6.97 8.31 12.31
N ASN A 238 -6.56 9.57 12.12
CA ASN A 238 -5.35 9.89 11.39
C ASN A 238 -4.13 9.43 12.20
N ARG A 239 -3.19 8.74 11.54
CA ARG A 239 -1.99 8.17 12.15
C ARG A 239 -0.71 8.82 11.62
N ASN A 240 -0.79 10.01 11.03
CA ASN A 240 0.36 10.75 10.51
C ASN A 240 1.30 11.21 11.63
N ALA A 241 0.75 11.48 12.82
CA ALA A 241 1.53 11.69 14.03
C ALA A 241 1.44 10.43 14.92
N GLN A 242 2.53 9.65 14.99
CA GLN A 242 2.66 8.56 15.94
C GLN A 242 3.79 8.87 16.92
N ARG A 243 3.56 8.61 18.21
CA ARG A 243 4.61 8.69 19.26
C ARG A 243 5.86 7.90 18.92
N ALA A 244 5.71 6.78 18.22
CA ALA A 244 6.83 5.94 17.80
C ALA A 244 7.84 6.68 16.90
N TYR A 245 7.48 7.84 16.34
CA TYR A 245 8.37 8.66 15.51
C TYR A 245 9.26 9.60 16.34
N GLY A 246 9.07 9.71 17.66
CA GLY A 246 9.79 10.67 18.50
C GLY A 246 11.30 10.47 18.56
N SER A 247 11.82 9.27 18.23
CA SER A 247 13.27 9.02 18.12
C SER A 247 13.85 9.33 16.74
N THR A 248 13.02 9.72 15.78
CA THR A 248 13.42 10.06 14.42
C THR A 248 13.74 11.55 14.35
N SER A 249 14.84 11.91 13.66
CA SER A 249 15.11 13.32 13.34
C SER A 249 14.13 13.83 12.28
N ILE A 250 12.99 14.36 12.72
CA ILE A 250 11.92 14.86 11.83
C ILE A 250 12.39 16.08 11.03
N GLU A 251 13.22 16.93 11.64
CA GLU A 251 13.79 18.10 10.99
C GLU A 251 14.66 17.69 9.78
N ASP A 252 15.55 16.71 9.95
CA ASP A 252 16.38 16.21 8.84
C ASP A 252 15.53 15.65 7.69
N LEU A 253 14.45 14.93 8.00
CA LEU A 253 13.53 14.41 6.99
C LEU A 253 12.78 15.53 6.26
N LEU A 254 12.35 16.56 6.99
CA LEU A 254 11.67 17.71 6.41
C LEU A 254 12.62 18.51 5.51
N THR A 255 13.83 18.81 5.97
CA THR A 255 14.88 19.46 5.17
C THR A 255 15.18 18.67 3.91
N ALA A 256 15.28 17.35 4.00
CA ALA A 256 15.52 16.50 2.83
C ALA A 256 14.38 16.57 1.80
N LEU A 257 13.13 16.69 2.25
CA LEU A 257 11.97 16.84 1.36
C LEU A 257 11.95 18.19 0.64
N GLN A 258 12.60 19.24 1.16
CA GLN A 258 12.65 20.55 0.50
C GLN A 258 13.29 20.50 -0.91
N ALA A 259 14.07 19.47 -1.21
CA ALA A 259 14.60 19.23 -2.55
C ALA A 259 13.51 18.96 -3.62
N GLY A 260 12.26 18.69 -3.21
CA GLY A 260 11.15 18.41 -4.10
C GLY A 260 11.10 16.97 -4.59
N GLY A 261 10.38 16.73 -5.68
CA GLY A 261 10.13 15.41 -6.25
C GLY A 261 8.71 15.23 -6.79
N ALA A 262 8.41 14.07 -7.36
CA ALA A 262 7.09 13.66 -7.83
C ALA A 262 6.01 13.72 -6.75
N TRP A 263 6.38 13.63 -5.46
CA TRP A 263 5.45 13.79 -4.34
C TRP A 263 4.77 15.18 -4.33
N THR A 264 5.42 16.20 -4.90
CA THR A 264 4.88 17.58 -4.99
C THR A 264 3.63 17.70 -5.87
N ARG A 265 3.33 16.66 -6.65
CA ARG A 265 2.06 16.56 -7.40
C ARG A 265 0.83 16.38 -6.50
N PHE A 266 1.03 15.90 -5.27
CA PHE A 266 -0.04 15.48 -4.35
C PHE A 266 -0.02 16.19 -3.00
N TYR A 267 1.14 16.71 -2.60
CA TYR A 267 1.34 17.42 -1.34
C TYR A 267 2.18 18.66 -1.59
N ASP A 268 1.99 19.69 -0.78
CA ASP A 268 2.92 20.83 -0.72
C ASP A 268 3.89 20.71 0.45
N VAL A 269 4.88 21.61 0.51
CA VAL A 269 5.83 21.65 1.64
C VAL A 269 5.08 21.96 2.95
N ALA A 270 4.02 22.78 2.90
CA ALA A 270 3.24 23.14 4.07
C ALA A 270 2.49 21.94 4.68
N ASP A 271 2.07 20.96 3.88
CA ASP A 271 1.53 19.68 4.33
C ASP A 271 2.57 18.92 5.17
N CYS A 272 3.83 18.98 4.77
CA CYS A 272 4.93 18.35 5.49
C CYS A 272 5.26 19.09 6.79
N GLU A 273 5.29 20.42 6.76
CA GLU A 273 5.49 21.26 7.95
C GLU A 273 4.40 21.02 9.01
N ARG A 274 3.12 21.03 8.61
CA ARG A 274 2.00 20.68 9.52
C ARG A 274 2.14 19.28 10.11
N ALA A 275 2.61 18.32 9.32
CA ALA A 275 2.85 16.97 9.82
C ALA A 275 4.01 16.93 10.83
N ALA A 276 5.07 17.73 10.63
CA ALA A 276 6.18 17.85 11.56
C ALA A 276 5.72 18.42 12.90
N GLU A 277 4.96 19.50 12.89
CA GLU A 277 4.36 20.11 14.09
C GLU A 277 3.49 19.13 14.85
N ALA A 278 2.62 18.38 14.15
CA ALA A 278 1.76 17.38 14.77
C ALA A 278 2.55 16.22 15.39
N ILE A 279 3.66 15.80 14.77
CA ILE A 279 4.55 14.76 15.32
C ILE A 279 5.24 15.27 16.58
N ALA A 280 5.75 16.49 16.58
CA ALA A 280 6.38 17.11 17.75
C ALA A 280 5.40 17.19 18.92
N ALA A 281 4.20 17.72 18.69
CA ALA A 281 3.15 17.82 19.71
C ALA A 281 2.73 16.45 20.28
N ALA A 282 2.74 15.40 19.45
CA ALA A 282 2.45 14.04 19.92
C ALA A 282 3.57 13.44 20.81
N GLY A 283 4.81 13.92 20.65
CA GLY A 283 5.98 13.55 21.45
C GLY A 283 6.05 14.25 22.81
N ASP A 284 5.65 15.52 22.88
CA ASP A 284 5.75 16.37 24.08
C ASP A 284 4.68 16.12 25.16
N GLY A 285 3.63 15.35 24.84
CA GLY A 285 2.57 14.98 25.79
C GLY A 285 2.96 13.89 26.81
N ALA A 286 4.19 13.94 27.34
CA ALA A 286 4.79 13.00 28.28
C ALA A 286 5.05 13.63 29.65
#